data_AF-A0A961LB48-F1
#
_entry.id   AF-A0A961LB48-F1
#
_cell.length_a   1.000
_cell.length_b   1.000
_cell.length_c   1.000
_cell.angle_alpha   90.00
_cell.angle_beta   90.00
_cell.angle_gamma   90.00
#
_symmetry.space_group_name_H-M   'P 1'
#
loop_
_entity.id
_entity.type
_entity.pdbx_description
1 polymer ?
#
loop_
_entity_poly.entity_id
_entity_poly.type
_entity_poly.pdbx_seq_one_letter_code
_entity_poly.pdbx_strand_id
1 'polypeptide(L)' 'MGSGLIGHVKRYLARSKAERQLAQLDDRLLNDIGLKRSEITTMIWGK' A
#
# COMPACT_ATOMS: atom_id res chain seq x y z
N MET A 1 19.64 21.20 -4.45
CA MET A 1 19.42 20.12 -3.45
C MET A 1 17.93 20.17 -3.08
N GLY A 2 17.08 19.27 -3.57
CA GLY A 2 15.62 19.39 -3.34
C GLY A 2 14.75 18.31 -4.00
N SER A 3 15.25 17.67 -5.07
CA SER A 3 14.50 16.61 -5.77
C SER A 3 14.32 15.31 -4.98
N GLY A 4 15.24 14.98 -4.06
CA GLY A 4 15.16 13.73 -3.31
C GLY A 4 13.90 13.64 -2.45
N LEU A 5 13.64 14.68 -1.65
CA LEU A 5 12.50 14.73 -0.73
C LEU A 5 11.15 14.67 -1.46
N ILE A 6 11.02 15.37 -2.59
CA ILE A 6 9.81 15.35 -3.42
C ILE A 6 9.56 13.93 -3.97
N GLY A 7 10.61 13.22 -4.36
CA GLY A 7 10.52 11.82 -4.79
C GLY A 7 10.05 10.88 -3.68
N HIS A 8 10.56 11.06 -2.46
CA HIS A 8 10.13 10.27 -1.30
C HIS A 8 8.67 10.51 -0.93
N VAL A 9 8.22 11.76 -0.92
CA VAL A 9 6.83 12.12 -0.62
C VAL A 9 5.87 11.56 -1.68
N LYS A 10 6.21 11.65 -2.97
CA LYS A 10 5.40 11.05 -4.05
C LYS A 10 5.25 9.54 -3.86
N ARG A 11 6.33 8.84 -3.53
CA ARG A 11 6.33 7.38 -3.34
C ARG A 11 5.53 6.97 -2.10
N TYR A 12 5.59 7.77 -1.03
CA TYR A 12 4.79 7.58 0.17
C TYR A 12 3.28 7.74 -0.10
N LEU A 13 2.90 8.80 -0.81
CA LEU A 13 1.50 9.05 -1.17
C LEU A 13 0.95 7.96 -2.10
N ALA A 14 1.75 7.48 -3.05
CA ALA A 14 1.36 6.37 -3.92
C ALA A 14 1.11 5.08 -3.12
N ARG A 15 1.99 4.75 -2.16
CA ARG A 15 1.82 3.61 -1.24
C ARG A 15 0.58 3.74 -0.37
N SER A 16 0.35 4.90 0.24
CA SER A 16 -0.83 5.15 1.08
C SER A 16 -2.15 5.07 0.30
N LYS A 17 -2.15 5.53 -0.97
CA LYS A 17 -3.31 5.38 -1.86
C LYS A 17 -3.57 3.91 -2.20
N ALA A 18 -2.54 3.14 -2.53
CA ALA A 18 -2.66 1.71 -2.80
C ALA A 18 -3.17 0.94 -1.58
N GLU A 19 -2.67 1.27 -0.38
CA GLU A 19 -3.13 0.69 0.88
C GLU A 19 -4.60 0.98 1.14
N ARG A 20 -5.05 2.23 0.93
CA ARG A 20 -6.47 2.59 1.04
C ARG A 20 -7.36 1.88 0.02
N GLN A 21 -6.89 1.73 -1.22
CA GLN A 21 -7.64 1.03 -2.27
C GLN A 21 -7.77 -0.46 -1.96
N LEU A 22 -6.69 -1.10 -1.52
CA LEU A 22 -6.72 -2.50 -1.08
C LEU A 22 -7.50 -2.68 0.22
N ALA A 23 -7.47 -1.70 1.12
CA ALA A 23 -8.27 -1.72 2.34
C ALA A 23 -9.77 -1.46 2.10
N GLN A 24 -10.12 -0.78 1.00
CA GLN A 24 -11.52 -0.65 0.57
C GLN A 24 -12.04 -1.91 -0.12
N LEU A 25 -11.17 -2.80 -0.60
CA LEU A 25 -11.59 -4.13 -1.02
C LEU A 25 -12.04 -4.92 0.21
N ASP A 26 -13.17 -5.56 0.06
CA ASP A 26 -13.80 -6.38 1.09
C ASP A 26 -12.90 -7.59 1.41
N ASP A 27 -12.89 -8.04 2.67
CA ASP A 27 -12.00 -9.12 3.13
C ASP A 27 -12.21 -10.42 2.37
N ARG A 28 -13.42 -10.63 1.84
CA ARG A 28 -13.74 -11.78 0.97
C ARG A 28 -12.96 -11.77 -0.34
N LEU A 29 -12.77 -10.59 -0.94
CA LEU A 29 -12.09 -10.46 -2.23
C LEU A 29 -10.58 -10.58 -2.07
N LEU A 30 -10.05 -10.05 -0.96
CA LEU A 30 -8.67 -10.31 -0.53
C LEU A 30 -8.43 -11.81 -0.31
N ASN A 31 -9.37 -12.50 0.36
CA ASN A 31 -9.25 -13.92 0.63
C ASN A 31 -9.36 -14.80 -0.65
N ASP A 32 -10.14 -14.37 -1.64
CA ASP A 32 -10.29 -15.07 -2.93
C ASP A 32 -8.99 -15.09 -3.74
N ILE A 33 -8.20 -14.01 -3.68
CA ILE A 33 -6.86 -13.94 -4.28
C ILE A 33 -5.75 -14.42 -3.34
N GLY A 34 -6.10 -15.00 -2.18
CA GLY A 34 -5.15 -15.55 -1.21
C GLY A 34 -4.32 -14.53 -0.45
N LEU A 35 -4.77 -13.27 -0.34
CA LEU A 35 -4.10 -12.19 0.40
C LEU A 35 -4.81 -11.93 1.72
N LYS A 36 -4.06 -11.84 2.83
CA LYS A 36 -4.63 -11.37 4.09
C LYS A 36 -4.45 -9.87 4.25
N ARG A 37 -5.43 -9.19 4.86
CA ARG A 37 -5.35 -7.74 5.16
C ARG A 37 -4.10 -7.38 5.95
N SER A 38 -3.66 -8.24 6.85
CA SER A 38 -2.42 -8.09 7.63
C SER A 38 -1.14 -8.10 6.78
N GLU A 39 -1.17 -8.71 5.59
CA GLU A 39 -0.01 -8.82 4.70
C GLU A 39 0.12 -7.63 3.75
N ILE A 40 -0.97 -6.86 3.55
CA ILE A 40 -0.98 -5.66 2.70
C ILE A 40 0.06 -4.65 3.18
N THR A 41 0.10 -4.37 4.48
CA THR A 41 1.06 -3.42 5.06
C THR A 41 2.50 -3.90 4.82
N THR A 42 2.77 -5.18 5.01
CA THR A 42 4.11 -5.77 4.77
C THR A 42 4.49 -5.71 3.30
N MET A 43 3.60 -6.05 2.36
CA MET A 43 3.89 -5.97 0.92
C MET A 43 4.14 -4.53 0.43
N ILE A 44 3.34 -3.57 0.90
CA ILE A 44 3.44 -2.18 0.45
C ILE A 44 4.68 -1.51 1.03
N TRP A 45 4.95 -1.73 2.32
CA TRP A 45 5.97 -0.99 3.04
C TRP A 45 7.30 -1.74 3.14
N GLY A 46 7.31 -3.06 2.99
CA GLY A 46 8.50 -3.92 3.01
C GLY A 46 9.14 -4.02 4.39
N LYS A 47 8.34 -4.01 5.46
CA LYS A 47 8.83 -4.08 6.85
C LYS A 47 9.04 -5.52 7.32
#